data_AF-A0A9P6BUW9-F1
#
_entry.id   AF-A0A9P6BUW9-F1
#
_cell.length_a   1.000
_cell.length_b   1.000
_cell.length_c   1.000
_cell.angle_alpha   90.00
_cell.angle_beta   90.00
_cell.angle_gamma   90.00
#
_symmetry.space_group_name_H-M   'P 1'
#
loop_
_entity.id
_entity.type
_entity.pdbx_description
1 polymer ?
#
loop_
_entity_poly.entity_id
_entity_poly.type
_entity_poly.pdbx_seq_one_letter_code
_entity_poly.pdbx_strand_id
1 'polypeptide(L)'
;CQWCWKWGHTMGMCCCPAVHCPICSGPHMEANHCLITRCCCRNPKATPPIPPTPTDVPCLHVHACINCGNPHAANNWHCPYWRHQFNWTWIK
;
A
#
# COMPACT_ATOMS: atom_id res chain seq x y z
N CYS A 1 -4.45 9.21 7.11
CA CYS A 1 -5.48 9.33 6.05
C CYS A 1 -5.55 8.02 5.24
N GLN A 2 -6.73 7.42 5.09
CA GLN A 2 -6.90 6.17 4.32
C GLN A 2 -6.99 6.40 2.79
N TRP A 3 -7.09 7.66 2.35
CA TRP A 3 -7.01 7.99 0.92
C TRP A 3 -5.59 7.93 0.39
N CYS A 4 -4.67 8.66 1.02
CA CYS A 4 -3.28 8.75 0.56
C CYS A 4 -2.31 7.86 1.34
N TRP A 5 -2.79 7.21 2.41
CA TRP A 5 -2.01 6.38 3.36
C TRP A 5 -0.86 7.08 4.07
N LYS A 6 -0.79 8.41 3.99
CA LYS A 6 0.03 9.24 4.87
C LYS A 6 -0.74 9.57 6.14
N TRP A 7 -0.11 9.37 7.28
CA TRP A 7 -0.68 9.76 8.57
C TRP A 7 -0.43 11.25 8.85
N GLY A 8 -1.12 11.81 9.86
CA GLY A 8 -0.97 13.22 10.26
C GLY A 8 -2.06 14.15 9.73
N HIS A 9 -3.01 13.63 8.95
CA HIS A 9 -4.23 14.35 8.56
C HIS A 9 -5.42 13.40 8.40
N THR A 10 -6.62 13.97 8.48
CA THR A 10 -7.88 13.29 8.25
C THR A 10 -8.19 13.18 6.76
N MET A 11 -9.13 12.31 6.39
CA MET A 11 -9.52 12.14 4.99
C MET A 11 -10.15 13.41 4.39
N GLY A 12 -10.90 14.17 5.19
CA GLY A 12 -11.51 15.44 4.74
C GLY A 12 -10.52 16.57 4.49
N MET A 13 -9.30 16.48 5.02
CA MET A 13 -8.20 17.42 4.78
C MET A 13 -7.18 16.89 3.76
N CYS A 14 -7.46 15.75 3.13
CA CYS A 14 -6.55 15.14 2.17
C CYS A 14 -6.59 15.89 0.84
N CYS A 15 -5.43 16.36 0.35
CA CYS A 15 -5.31 17.00 -0.95
C CYS A 15 -5.06 16.01 -2.11
N CYS A 16 -4.96 14.70 -1.83
CA CYS A 16 -4.75 13.72 -2.89
C CYS A 16 -6.00 13.63 -3.78
N PRO A 17 -5.86 13.65 -5.12
CA PRO A 17 -6.99 13.65 -6.04
C PRO A 17 -7.65 12.26 -6.19
N ALA A 18 -6.99 11.20 -5.74
CA ALA A 18 -7.46 9.83 -5.83
C ALA A 18 -7.04 9.03 -4.59
N VAL A 19 -7.64 7.84 -4.44
CA VAL A 19 -7.17 6.83 -3.48
C VAL A 19 -5.85 6.23 -3.95
N HIS A 20 -4.93 6.03 -3.01
CA HIS A 20 -3.66 5.38 -3.24
C HIS A 20 -3.68 3.96 -2.67
N CYS A 21 -2.81 3.12 -3.20
CA CYS A 21 -2.65 1.75 -2.73
C CYS A 21 -1.74 1.76 -1.48
N PRO A 22 -2.13 1.12 -0.36
CA PRO A 22 -1.29 1.08 0.84
C PRO A 22 0.01 0.29 0.63
N ILE A 23 0.04 -0.60 -0.37
CA ILE A 23 1.16 -1.49 -0.67
C ILE A 23 2.23 -0.75 -1.48
N CYS A 24 1.85 -0.08 -2.58
CA CYS A 24 2.80 0.51 -3.53
C CYS A 24 2.66 2.04 -3.71
N SER A 25 1.72 2.67 -3.00
CA SER A 25 1.39 4.10 -3.12
C SER A 25 0.96 4.57 -4.51
N GLY A 26 0.66 3.64 -5.44
CA GLY A 26 0.10 3.96 -6.76
C GLY A 26 -1.37 4.41 -6.69
N PRO A 27 -1.90 5.11 -7.72
CA PRO A 27 -3.24 5.69 -7.75
C PRO A 27 -4.33 4.63 -8.02
N HIS A 28 -4.47 3.66 -7.11
CA HIS A 28 -5.46 2.60 -7.17
C HIS A 28 -5.77 2.02 -5.79
N MET A 29 -6.91 1.34 -5.67
CA MET A 29 -7.27 0.65 -4.44
C MET A 29 -6.44 -0.63 -4.23
N GLU A 30 -6.25 -1.03 -2.98
CA GLU A 30 -5.59 -2.30 -2.60
C GLU A 30 -6.19 -3.51 -3.33
N ALA A 31 -7.53 -3.58 -3.43
CA ALA A 31 -8.22 -4.65 -4.15
C ALA A 31 -7.84 -4.76 -5.64
N ASN A 32 -7.45 -3.64 -6.26
CA ASN A 32 -7.06 -3.60 -7.67
C ASN A 32 -5.53 -3.74 -7.85
N HIS A 33 -4.78 -3.91 -6.75
CA HIS A 33 -3.33 -3.95 -6.80
C HIS A 33 -2.83 -5.06 -7.72
N CYS A 34 -3.30 -6.29 -7.53
CA CYS A 34 -2.91 -7.40 -8.39
C CYS A 34 -3.33 -7.19 -9.85
N LEU A 35 -4.48 -6.56 -10.13
CA LEU A 35 -4.96 -6.32 -11.50
C LEU A 35 -4.11 -5.28 -12.25
N ILE A 36 -3.65 -4.25 -11.55
CA ILE A 36 -2.95 -3.10 -12.15
C ILE A 36 -1.44 -3.32 -12.17
N THR A 37 -0.89 -3.92 -11.11
CA THR A 37 0.55 -4.17 -11.01
C THR A 37 0.89 -5.51 -11.65
N ARG A 38 1.33 -5.47 -12.92
CA ARG A 38 1.73 -6.65 -13.72
C ARG A 38 2.70 -7.58 -12.99
N CYS A 39 3.47 -7.02 -12.08
CA CYS A 39 4.52 -7.70 -11.35
C CYS A 39 4.00 -8.53 -10.16
N CYS A 40 2.78 -8.26 -9.65
CA CYS A 40 2.07 -9.12 -8.70
C CYS A 40 0.96 -9.94 -9.41
N CYS A 41 0.75 -9.70 -10.70
CA CYS A 41 -0.29 -10.30 -11.53
C CYS A 41 0.18 -11.62 -12.16
N ARG A 42 -0.73 -12.59 -12.26
CA ARG A 42 -0.57 -13.80 -13.09
C ARG A 42 -0.07 -13.40 -14.48
N ASN A 43 1.07 -13.92 -14.91
CA ASN A 43 1.51 -13.79 -16.30
C ASN A 43 1.33 -15.14 -17.01
N PRO A 44 0.15 -15.41 -17.61
CA PRO A 44 -0.10 -16.66 -18.31
C PRO A 44 0.70 -16.77 -19.62
N LYS A 45 1.31 -15.68 -20.08
CA LYS A 45 2.17 -15.65 -21.28
C LYS A 45 3.67 -15.77 -20.97
N ALA A 46 4.07 -15.79 -19.69
CA ALA A 46 5.46 -16.05 -19.31
C ALA A 46 5.83 -17.52 -19.57
N THR A 47 7.11 -17.79 -19.78
CA THR A 47 7.65 -19.15 -19.91
C THR A 47 8.72 -19.34 -18.82
N PRO A 48 8.41 -20.02 -17.71
CA PRO A 48 7.16 -20.72 -17.39
C PRO A 48 6.00 -19.77 -17.00
N PRO A 49 4.73 -20.20 -17.12
CA PRO A 49 3.58 -19.39 -16.71
C PRO A 49 3.67 -19.01 -15.24
N ILE A 50 3.53 -17.73 -14.92
CA ILE A 50 3.53 -17.26 -13.53
C ILE A 50 2.12 -17.47 -12.98
N PRO A 51 1.93 -18.34 -11.97
CA PRO A 51 0.62 -18.54 -11.35
C PRO A 51 0.12 -17.24 -10.71
N PRO A 52 -1.20 -17.04 -10.57
CA PRO A 52 -1.71 -15.93 -9.79
C PRO A 52 -1.16 -16.04 -8.37
N THR A 53 -0.53 -14.97 -7.88
CA THR A 53 -0.21 -14.81 -6.47
C THR A 53 -1.52 -15.00 -5.69
N PRO A 54 -1.65 -16.03 -4.84
CA PRO A 54 -2.83 -16.18 -4.00
C PRO A 54 -3.09 -14.88 -3.23
N THR A 55 -4.35 -14.57 -2.92
CA THR A 55 -4.72 -13.35 -2.17
C THR A 55 -3.95 -13.20 -0.85
N ASP A 56 -3.45 -14.31 -0.29
CA ASP A 56 -2.62 -14.37 0.92
C ASP A 56 -1.10 -14.34 0.71
N VAL A 57 -0.61 -14.35 -0.53
CA VAL A 57 0.84 -14.26 -0.79
C VAL A 57 1.21 -12.79 -0.97
N PRO A 58 2.11 -12.24 -0.13
CA PRO A 58 2.54 -10.86 -0.24
C PRO A 58 3.22 -10.62 -1.58
N CYS A 59 2.98 -9.45 -2.19
CA CYS A 59 3.65 -9.12 -3.45
C CYS A 59 5.18 -9.12 -3.25
N LEU A 60 5.90 -9.69 -4.22
CA LEU A 60 7.36 -9.88 -4.18
C LEU A 60 8.17 -8.57 -4.23
N HIS A 61 7.52 -7.42 -4.46
CA HIS A 61 8.19 -6.13 -4.40
C HIS A 61 8.34 -5.68 -2.95
N VAL A 62 9.59 -5.41 -2.57
CA VAL A 62 9.87 -4.68 -1.35
C VAL A 62 9.45 -3.23 -1.57
N HIS A 63 8.26 -2.88 -1.11
CA HIS A 63 7.83 -1.49 -1.03
C HIS A 63 8.19 -0.92 0.35
N ALA A 64 8.73 0.30 0.34
CA ALA A 64 8.97 1.05 1.55
C ALA A 64 7.65 1.71 2.01
N CYS A 65 7.33 1.58 3.29
CA CYS A 65 6.20 2.27 3.88
C CYS A 65 6.37 3.78 3.69
N ILE A 66 5.37 4.45 3.13
CA ILE A 66 5.41 5.91 2.90
C ILE A 66 5.58 6.72 4.19
N ASN A 67 5.34 6.12 5.36
CA ASN A 67 5.43 6.79 6.65
C ASN A 67 6.77 6.57 7.36
N CYS A 68 7.32 5.34 7.34
CA CYS A 68 8.54 5.00 8.10
C CYS A 68 9.69 4.46 7.26
N GLY A 69 9.51 4.27 5.96
CA GLY A 69 10.55 3.77 5.03
C GLY A 69 10.85 2.27 5.12
N ASN A 70 10.30 1.56 6.10
CA ASN A 70 10.55 0.13 6.31
C ASN A 70 9.81 -0.76 5.29
N PRO A 71 10.28 -2.01 5.06
CA PRO A 71 9.75 -2.90 4.03
C PRO A 71 8.39 -3.52 4.40
N HIS A 72 7.36 -2.69 4.46
CA HIS A 72 5.97 -3.11 4.69
C HIS A 72 4.97 -2.10 4.12
N ALA A 73 3.72 -2.54 3.93
CA ALA A 73 2.62 -1.67 3.51
C ALA A 73 2.25 -0.63 4.59
N ALA A 74 1.65 0.49 4.17
CA ALA A 74 1.25 1.58 5.05
C ALA A 74 0.07 1.24 5.98
N ASN A 75 -0.73 0.22 5.65
CA ASN A 75 -1.82 -0.31 6.47
C ASN A 75 -1.37 -1.39 7.47
N ASN A 76 -0.06 -1.69 7.56
CA ASN A 76 0.44 -2.70 8.48
C ASN A 76 0.33 -2.22 9.93
N TRP A 77 -0.38 -2.98 10.76
CA TRP A 77 -0.59 -2.73 12.19
C TRP A 77 0.68 -2.73 13.06
N HIS A 78 1.77 -3.33 12.59
CA HIS A 78 3.08 -3.26 13.22
C HIS A 78 3.82 -1.95 12.93
N CYS A 79 3.38 -1.15 11.96
CA CYS A 79 3.95 0.16 11.68
C CYS A 79 3.74 1.09 12.89
N PRO A 80 4.79 1.75 13.42
CA PRO A 80 4.64 2.73 14.49
C PRO A 80 3.64 3.84 14.12
N TYR A 81 3.68 4.31 12.87
CA TYR A 81 2.75 5.33 12.41
C TYR A 81 1.30 4.83 12.29
N TRP A 82 1.07 3.53 12.07
CA TRP A 82 -0.29 2.97 12.12
C TRP A 82 -0.85 3.06 13.54
N ARG A 83 -0.04 2.66 14.54
CA ARG A 83 -0.44 2.71 15.96
C ARG A 83 -0.72 4.14 16.41
N HIS A 84 0.01 5.10 15.86
CA HIS A 84 -0.13 6.51 16.17
C HIS A 84 -0.96 7.29 15.14
N GLN A 85 -1.73 6.63 14.25
CA GLN A 85 -2.40 7.27 13.11
C GLN A 85 -3.33 8.45 13.47
N PHE A 86 -3.82 8.49 14.72
CA PHE A 86 -4.67 9.57 15.26
C PHE A 86 -3.94 10.48 16.25
N ASN A 87 -2.65 10.29 16.49
CA ASN A 87 -1.83 11.07 17.42
C ASN A 87 -1.00 12.12 16.66
N TRP A 88 -1.54 13.33 16.55
CA TRP A 88 -0.95 14.40 15.75
C TRP A 88 0.34 14.97 16.36
N THR A 89 0.51 14.87 17.68
CA THR A 89 1.74 15.34 18.33
C THR A 89 2.91 14.40 18.08
N TRP A 90 2.63 13.12 17.76
CA TRP A 90 3.63 12.10 17.46
C TRP A 90 4.05 12.06 15.98
N ILE A 91 3.12 12.28 15.04
CA ILE A 91 3.34 12.13 13.58
C ILE A 91 4.15 13.30 12.96
N LYS A 92 4.85 14.12 13.75
CA LYS A 92 5.57 15.30 13.25
C LYS A 92 6.74 14.95 12.32
#